data_AF-A0A7K2MA69-F1
#
_entry.id   AF-A0A7K2MA69-F1
#
_cell.length_a   1.000
_cell.length_b   1.000
_cell.length_c   1.000
_cell.angle_alpha   90.00
_cell.angle_beta   90.00
_cell.angle_gamma   90.00
#
_symmetry.space_group_name_H-M   'P 1'
#
loop_
_entity.id
_entity.type
_entity.pdbx_description
1 polymer ?
#
loop_
_entity_poly.entity_id
_entity_poly.type
_entity_poly.pdbx_seq_one_letter_code
_entity_poly.pdbx_strand_id
1 'polypeptide(L)'
;MSDEHKACQERILCAAEEGGFSGESKVRTRVGRSWIQTNILVKGADGRRIGWEVQLSTIDQSGLRGVRARAAKAAKNGITPA
;
A
#
# COMPACT_ATOMS: atom_id res chain seq x y z
N MET A 1 -11.18 6.24 -9.45
CA MET A 1 -10.91 4.82 -9.14
C MET A 1 -11.97 3.99 -9.82
N SER A 2 -11.56 2.98 -10.59
CA SER A 2 -12.48 2.01 -11.19
C SER A 2 -13.01 1.02 -10.14
N ASP A 3 -14.08 0.29 -10.46
CA ASP A 3 -14.62 -0.73 -9.57
C ASP A 3 -13.67 -1.92 -9.43
N GLU A 4 -12.90 -2.25 -10.47
CA GLU A 4 -11.81 -3.24 -10.40
C GLU A 4 -10.76 -2.86 -9.35
N HIS A 5 -10.41 -1.58 -9.26
CA HIS A 5 -9.44 -1.09 -8.26
C HIS A 5 -9.98 -1.25 -6.85
N LYS A 6 -11.26 -0.96 -6.64
CA LYS A 6 -11.95 -1.18 -5.34
C LYS A 6 -12.04 -2.66 -4.99
N ALA A 7 -12.43 -3.52 -5.95
CA ALA A 7 -12.55 -4.95 -5.75
C ALA A 7 -11.20 -5.60 -5.39
N CYS A 8 -10.10 -5.14 -6.00
CA CYS A 8 -8.76 -5.58 -5.62
C CYS A 8 -8.39 -5.12 -4.20
N GLN A 9 -8.75 -3.89 -3.82
CA GLN A 9 -8.53 -3.42 -2.45
C GLN A 9 -9.30 -4.26 -1.42
N GLU A 10 -10.57 -4.52 -1.69
CA GLU A 10 -11.42 -5.35 -0.83
C GLU A 10 -10.86 -6.76 -0.68
N ARG A 11 -10.47 -7.41 -1.79
CA ARG A 11 -9.87 -8.75 -1.75
C ARG A 11 -8.63 -8.82 -0.86
N ILE A 12 -7.74 -7.82 -0.91
CA ILE A 12 -6.54 -7.80 -0.07
C ILE A 12 -6.91 -7.60 1.40
N LEU A 13 -7.92 -6.78 1.71
CA LEU A 13 -8.40 -6.59 3.08
C LEU A 13 -9.03 -7.87 3.64
N CYS A 14 -9.89 -8.55 2.88
CA CYS A 14 -10.46 -9.84 3.27
C CYS A 14 -9.36 -10.87 3.52
N ALA A 15 -8.36 -10.97 2.62
CA ALA A 15 -7.25 -11.90 2.81
C ALA A 15 -6.39 -11.56 4.05
N ALA A 16 -6.24 -10.27 4.37
CA ALA A 16 -5.56 -9.86 5.60
C ALA A 16 -6.35 -10.29 6.85
N GLU A 17 -7.67 -10.08 6.84
CA GLU A 17 -8.57 -10.47 7.93
C GLU A 17 -8.62 -11.99 8.13
N GLU A 18 -8.74 -12.77 7.05
CA GLU A 18 -8.67 -14.24 7.07
C GLU A 18 -7.33 -14.74 7.64
N GLY A 19 -6.25 -14.00 7.42
CA GLY A 19 -4.94 -14.26 7.99
C GLY A 19 -4.77 -13.79 9.45
N GLY A 20 -5.79 -13.21 10.07
CA GLY A 20 -5.74 -12.66 11.43
C GLY A 20 -5.01 -11.31 11.54
N PHE A 21 -4.84 -10.59 10.42
CA PHE A 21 -4.19 -9.28 10.38
C PHE A 21 -5.22 -8.15 10.28
N SER A 22 -4.84 -6.97 10.75
CA SER A 22 -5.66 -5.76 10.56
C SER A 22 -5.24 -5.03 9.28
N GLY A 23 -6.21 -4.60 8.48
CA GLY A 23 -5.99 -3.85 7.25
C GLY A 23 -6.81 -2.57 7.20
N GLU A 24 -6.24 -1.52 6.61
CA GLU A 24 -6.92 -0.24 6.37
C GLU A 24 -6.72 0.18 4.91
N SER A 25 -7.76 0.71 4.25
CA SER A 25 -7.65 1.24 2.88
C SER A 25 -7.38 2.75 2.86
N LYS A 26 -6.73 3.23 1.79
CA LYS A 26 -6.44 4.64 1.48
C LYS A 26 -5.76 5.39 2.63
N VAL A 27 -4.83 4.74 3.31
CA VAL A 27 -4.15 5.29 4.48
C VAL A 27 -3.20 6.41 4.10
N ARG A 28 -3.27 7.54 4.82
CA ARG A 28 -2.30 8.63 4.75
C ARG A 28 -1.42 8.60 6.00
N THR A 29 -0.17 8.17 5.85
CA THR A 29 0.83 8.18 6.92
C THR A 29 1.62 9.47 6.89
N ARG A 30 1.56 10.26 7.97
CA ARG A 30 2.35 11.49 8.10
C ARG A 30 3.84 11.18 8.23
N VAL A 31 4.68 11.87 7.44
CA VAL A 31 6.15 11.74 7.46
C VAL A 31 6.79 13.12 7.41
N GLY A 32 7.29 13.61 8.55
CA GLY A 32 7.80 14.97 8.68
C GLY A 32 6.75 16.03 8.27
N ARG A 33 7.08 16.83 7.25
CA ARG A 33 6.18 17.85 6.65
C ARG A 33 5.34 17.34 5.47
N SER A 34 5.39 16.05 5.16
CA SER A 34 4.70 15.42 4.02
C SER A 34 3.86 14.21 4.47
N TRP A 35 3.25 13.51 3.52
CA TRP A 35 2.55 12.24 3.74
C TRP A 35 2.97 11.19 2.71
N ILE A 36 2.75 9.94 3.09
CA ILE A 36 2.76 8.77 2.20
C ILE A 36 1.31 8.31 2.12
N GLN A 37 0.79 8.24 0.90
CA GLN A 37 -0.51 7.65 0.64
C GLN A 37 -0.29 6.21 0.21
N THR A 38 -1.02 5.29 0.82
CA THR A 38 -0.97 3.86 0.52
C THR A 38 -2.37 3.37 0.23
N ASN A 39 -2.54 2.58 -0.83
CA ASN A 39 -3.84 2.01 -1.16
C ASN A 39 -4.37 1.13 -0.04
N ILE A 40 -3.52 0.26 0.53
CA ILE A 40 -3.87 -0.56 1.69
C ILE A 40 -2.66 -0.69 2.60
N LEU A 41 -2.90 -0.59 3.89
CA LEU A 41 -1.91 -0.81 4.92
C LEU A 41 -2.35 -1.97 5.82
N VAL A 42 -1.59 -3.06 5.78
CA VAL A 42 -1.77 -4.21 6.67
C VAL A 42 -0.80 -4.10 7.85
N LYS A 43 -1.27 -4.36 9.06
CA LYS A 43 -0.45 -4.40 10.28
C LYS A 43 -0.35 -5.84 10.76
N GLY A 44 0.88 -6.35 10.82
CA GLY A 44 1.22 -7.65 11.39
C GLY A 44 1.32 -7.62 12.93
N ALA A 45 1.39 -8.80 13.54
CA ALA A 45 1.43 -8.99 14.99
C ALA A 45 2.55 -8.20 15.70
N ASP A 46 3.72 -8.07 15.07
CA ASP A 46 4.88 -7.35 15.64
C ASP A 46 4.88 -5.85 15.32
N GLY A 47 3.72 -5.27 14.97
CA GLY A 47 3.62 -3.88 14.53
C GLY A 47 4.23 -3.61 13.15
N ARG A 48 4.64 -4.66 12.42
CA ARG A 48 5.14 -4.54 11.05
C ARG A 48 4.04 -4.00 10.14
N ARG A 49 4.37 -2.95 9.38
CA ARG A 49 3.43 -2.30 8.46
C ARG A 49 3.77 -2.72 7.03
N ILE A 50 2.83 -3.35 6.35
CA ILE A 50 2.96 -3.78 4.94
C ILE A 50 2.04 -2.91 4.09
N GLY A 51 2.62 -2.15 3.17
CA GLY A 51 1.90 -1.26 2.26
C GLY A 51 1.71 -1.88 0.89
N TRP A 52 0.46 -2.02 0.47
CA TRP A 52 0.09 -2.51 -0.85
C TRP A 52 -0.33 -1.37 -1.75
N GLU A 53 0.15 -1.40 -3.00
CA GLU A 53 -0.25 -0.50 -4.07
C GLU A 53 -0.91 -1.30 -5.20
N VAL A 54 -2.18 -1.02 -5.47
CA VAL A 54 -2.91 -1.67 -6.57
C VAL A 54 -2.67 -0.89 -7.85
N GLN A 55 -1.96 -1.51 -8.80
CA GLN A 55 -1.68 -0.95 -10.12
C GLN A 55 -2.32 -1.87 -11.17
N LEU A 56 -3.35 -1.38 -11.86
CA LEU A 56 -4.08 -2.13 -12.90
C LEU A 56 -3.66 -1.78 -14.32
N SER A 57 -2.96 -0.65 -14.51
CA SER A 57 -2.48 -0.25 -15.83
C SER A 57 -1.09 -0.80 -16.11
N THR A 58 -0.82 -1.09 -17.38
CA THR A 58 0.54 -1.29 -17.87
C THR A 58 1.37 -0.06 -17.55
N ILE A 59 2.59 -0.27 -17.06
CA ILE A 59 3.48 0.80 -16.63
C ILE A 59 4.63 0.89 -17.63
N ASP A 60 4.91 2.09 -18.15
CA ASP A 60 6.12 2.36 -18.92
C ASP A 60 7.33 2.54 -17.99
N GLN A 61 8.52 2.81 -18.58
CA GLN A 61 9.73 3.02 -17.78
C GLN A 61 9.63 4.21 -16.82
N SER A 62 8.89 5.27 -17.19
CA SER A 62 8.69 6.44 -16.35
C SER A 62 7.85 6.12 -15.11
N GLY A 63 6.73 5.44 -15.32
CA GLY A 63 5.87 4.97 -14.24
C GLY A 63 6.58 3.97 -13.33
N LEU A 64 7.45 3.11 -13.87
CA LEU A 64 8.26 2.19 -13.06
C LEU A 64 9.20 2.96 -12.11
N ARG A 65 9.85 4.03 -12.58
CA ARG A 65 10.66 4.90 -11.70
C ARG A 65 9.81 5.53 -10.60
N GLY A 66 8.61 5.99 -10.94
CA GLY A 66 7.65 6.54 -9.98
C GLY A 66 7.26 5.53 -8.89
N VAL A 67 6.94 4.29 -9.28
CA VAL A 67 6.64 3.19 -8.35
C VAL A 67 7.82 2.92 -7.42
N ARG A 68 9.04 2.78 -7.97
CA ARG A 68 10.26 2.55 -7.18
C ARG A 68 10.53 3.69 -6.19
N ALA A 69 10.35 4.95 -6.61
CA ALA A 69 10.52 6.10 -5.73
C ALA A 69 9.50 6.11 -4.57
N ARG A 70 8.23 5.77 -4.85
CA ARG A 70 7.20 5.65 -3.81
C ARG A 70 7.50 4.51 -2.84
N ALA A 71 7.89 3.34 -3.36
CA ALA A 71 8.27 2.18 -2.55
C ALA A 71 9.48 2.49 -1.64
N ALA A 72 10.52 3.14 -2.18
CA ALA A 72 11.68 3.57 -1.40
C ALA A 72 11.31 4.58 -0.31
N LYS A 73 10.42 5.56 -0.63
CA LYS A 73 9.91 6.51 0.36
C LYS A 73 9.14 5.81 1.48
N ALA A 74 8.30 4.82 1.15
CA ALA A 74 7.56 4.00 2.11
C ALA A 74 8.50 3.22 3.03
N ALA A 75 9.47 2.50 2.45
CA ALA A 75 10.45 1.71 3.19
C ALA A 75 11.26 2.57 4.17
N LYS A 76 11.73 3.75 3.73
CA LYS A 76 12.45 4.70 4.59
C LYS A 76 11.63 5.17 5.81
N ASN A 77 10.31 5.08 5.75
CA ASN A 77 9.41 5.52 6.82
C ASN A 77 8.68 4.34 7.50
N GLY A 78 9.28 3.14 7.47
CA GLY A 78 8.80 1.99 8.23
C GLY A 78 7.57 1.30 7.65
N ILE A 79 7.24 1.54 6.37
CA ILE A 79 6.21 0.81 5.63
C ILE A 79 6.92 -0.11 4.65
N THR A 80 6.83 -1.42 4.87
CA THR A 80 7.38 -2.45 3.96
C THR A 80 6.51 -2.49 2.71
N PRO A 81 7.03 -2.20 1.50
CA PRO A 81 6.29 -2.39 0.26
C PRO A 81 6.05 -3.89 0.03
N ALA A 82 4.83 -4.26 -0.37
CA ALA A 82 4.50 -5.61 -0.84
C ALA A 82 5.05 -5.90 -2.24
#